data_AF-A0A8T4XFN1-F1
#
_entry.id   AF-A0A8T4XFN1-F1
#
_cell.length_a   1.000
_cell.length_b   1.000
_cell.length_c   1.000
_cell.angle_alpha   90.00
_cell.angle_beta   90.00
_cell.angle_gamma   90.00
#
_symmetry.space_group_name_H-M   'P 1'
#
loop_
_entity.id
_entity.type
_entity.pdbx_description
1 polymer ?
#
loop_
_entity_poly.entity_id
_entity_poly.type
_entity_poly.pdbx_seq_one_letter_code
_entity_poly.pdbx_strand_id
1 'polypeptide(L)'
;MNSNSTSYFLIAVSSRENLDLCIKYSLAGFPSSIMGAWAFCDIQQEDRVSFLYGARVYNLYVVKEKYLEYDERAPPPWKPLEFGSGKRRRRYFYPFRLRLKLLRTFNESLMRAEFSYVAENLLLRGGYRKTHFQADRTDLGYASKLGIAVNDENMQYSAHNNRQFELYFTLNRSKVNPPKVFPLQEQILHAALRHYLSDERNLEYLLKELSINLSQKTQWEVLGEKALPEGYVDILIKEAIPIGLSRKIIIEVKKNKAVKKDFEQLKAYKEEFGGECIGAILISKKINRELCKKFPYIKMVEYSIDGLADLFTFQELVNAIRIHIPKQ
;
A
#
# COMPACT_ATOMS: atom_id res chain seq x y z
N MET A 1 19.98 13.85 -3.76
CA MET A 1 18.70 14.50 -3.46
C MET A 1 17.66 13.41 -3.43
N ASN A 2 17.07 13.11 -2.27
CA ASN A 2 16.07 12.04 -2.15
C ASN A 2 14.78 12.47 -2.84
N SER A 3 14.59 12.09 -4.10
CA SER A 3 13.25 12.10 -4.68
C SER A 3 12.46 10.96 -4.03
N ASN A 4 11.94 11.19 -2.83
CA ASN A 4 10.85 10.37 -2.32
C ASN A 4 9.70 10.53 -3.34
N SER A 5 9.54 9.54 -4.21
CA SER A 5 8.40 9.45 -5.11
C SER A 5 7.14 9.38 -4.25
N THR A 6 6.44 10.50 -4.12
CA THR A 6 5.17 10.57 -3.38
C THR A 6 4.15 9.63 -4.02
N SER A 7 3.59 8.74 -3.22
CA SER A 7 2.53 7.83 -3.63
C SER A 7 1.17 8.53 -3.52
N TYR A 8 0.19 8.01 -4.26
CA TYR A 8 -1.18 8.50 -4.20
C TYR A 8 -2.13 7.38 -3.80
N PHE A 9 -2.98 7.64 -2.81
CA PHE A 9 -3.93 6.64 -2.31
C PHE A 9 -5.36 7.18 -2.27
N LEU A 10 -6.32 6.30 -2.55
CA LEU A 10 -7.73 6.52 -2.27
C LEU A 10 -8.09 5.78 -0.98
N ILE A 11 -8.51 6.52 0.04
CA ILE A 11 -8.97 5.98 1.32
C ILE A 11 -10.47 5.73 1.24
N ALA A 12 -10.88 4.46 1.34
CA ALA A 12 -12.29 4.10 1.31
C ALA A 12 -12.96 4.43 2.65
N VAL A 13 -14.05 5.19 2.58
CA VAL A 13 -14.80 5.62 3.76
C VAL A 13 -16.13 4.86 3.84
N SER A 14 -16.46 4.35 5.02
CA SER A 14 -17.57 3.40 5.21
C SER A 14 -18.97 4.02 5.20
N SER A 15 -19.10 5.32 5.49
CA SER A 15 -20.40 6.01 5.54
C SER A 15 -20.26 7.49 5.17
N ARG A 16 -21.38 8.12 4.81
CA ARG A 16 -21.41 9.56 4.53
C ARG A 16 -21.03 10.37 5.76
N GLU A 17 -21.55 10.00 6.93
CA GLU A 17 -21.23 10.63 8.21
C GLU A 17 -19.71 10.60 8.48
N ASN A 18 -19.05 9.46 8.22
CA ASN A 18 -17.61 9.35 8.38
C ASN A 18 -16.84 10.20 7.37
N LEU A 19 -17.32 10.32 6.13
CA LEU A 19 -16.71 11.18 5.11
C LEU A 19 -16.76 12.65 5.54
N ASP A 20 -17.93 13.10 6.01
CA ASP A 20 -18.12 14.48 6.45
C ASP A 20 -17.22 14.78 7.67
N LEU A 21 -17.04 13.82 8.60
CA LEU A 21 -16.07 13.93 9.69
C LEU A 21 -14.62 14.01 9.17
N CYS A 22 -14.23 13.13 8.24
CA CYS A 22 -12.88 13.14 7.68
C CYS A 22 -12.55 14.48 7.01
N ILE A 23 -13.50 15.05 6.25
CA ILE A 23 -13.35 16.36 5.59
C ILE A 23 -13.30 17.48 6.63
N LYS A 24 -14.26 17.52 7.56
CA LYS A 24 -14.38 18.57 8.58
C LYS A 24 -13.11 18.74 9.43
N TYR A 25 -12.51 17.62 9.82
CA TYR A 25 -11.33 17.64 10.69
C TYR A 25 -10.01 17.49 9.93
N SER A 26 -10.05 17.25 8.61
CA SER A 26 -8.87 16.90 7.80
C SER A 26 -8.07 15.74 8.42
N LEU A 27 -8.79 14.68 8.80
CA LEU A 27 -8.23 13.48 9.42
C LEU A 27 -8.74 12.22 8.73
N ALA A 28 -7.88 11.22 8.61
CA ALA A 28 -8.28 9.86 8.27
C ALA A 28 -8.03 8.92 9.45
N GLY A 29 -8.96 8.01 9.71
CA GLY A 29 -8.86 7.02 10.77
C GLY A 29 -9.03 5.60 10.22
N PHE A 30 -8.15 4.68 10.60
CA PHE A 30 -8.26 3.28 10.21
C PHE A 30 -8.59 2.38 11.41
N PRO A 31 -9.40 1.31 11.20
CA PRO A 31 -9.88 0.46 12.29
C PRO A 31 -8.73 -0.25 13.02
N SER A 32 -8.92 -0.61 14.29
CA SER A 32 -7.97 -1.30 15.19
C SER A 32 -7.64 -2.74 14.77
N SER A 33 -7.87 -3.09 13.51
CA SER A 33 -7.56 -4.39 12.90
C SER A 33 -6.23 -4.35 12.17
N ILE A 34 -5.73 -5.53 11.77
CA ILE A 34 -4.52 -5.65 10.95
C ILE A 34 -4.64 -4.94 9.59
N MET A 35 -5.85 -4.83 9.03
CA MET A 35 -6.07 -4.10 7.78
C MET A 35 -5.93 -2.59 7.97
N GLY A 36 -6.30 -2.07 9.14
CA GLY A 36 -6.06 -0.67 9.47
C GLY A 36 -4.59 -0.39 9.77
N ALA A 37 -3.92 -1.30 10.48
CA ALA A 37 -2.48 -1.24 10.69
C ALA A 37 -1.71 -1.31 9.36
N TRP A 38 -2.15 -2.15 8.42
CA TRP A 38 -1.57 -2.22 7.07
C TRP A 38 -1.71 -0.88 6.32
N ALA A 39 -2.91 -0.29 6.26
CA ALA A 39 -3.11 1.01 5.63
C ALA A 39 -2.24 2.11 6.24
N PHE A 40 -2.14 2.11 7.57
CA PHE A 40 -1.30 3.04 8.29
C PHE A 40 0.19 2.83 8.01
N CYS A 41 0.64 1.60 7.78
CA CYS A 41 2.03 1.33 7.41
C CYS A 41 2.30 1.64 5.93
N ASP A 42 1.33 1.38 5.05
CA ASP A 42 1.52 1.54 3.61
C ASP A 42 1.59 3.01 3.18
N ILE A 43 0.74 3.86 3.77
CA ILE A 43 0.71 5.30 3.50
C ILE A 43 1.75 6.02 4.37
N GLN A 44 2.63 6.82 3.76
CA GLN A 44 3.68 7.57 4.46
C GLN A 44 3.36 9.05 4.58
N GLN A 45 4.14 9.74 5.42
CA GLN A 45 4.14 11.19 5.45
C GLN A 45 4.56 11.73 4.08
N GLU A 46 3.97 12.86 3.69
CA GLU A 46 4.04 13.50 2.38
C GLU A 46 3.37 12.74 1.21
N ASP A 47 2.86 11.53 1.40
CA ASP A 47 2.00 10.90 0.40
C ASP A 47 0.72 11.72 0.19
N ARG A 48 0.14 11.55 -0.99
CA ARG A 48 -1.12 12.19 -1.38
C ARG A 48 -2.28 11.24 -1.14
N VAL A 49 -3.39 11.77 -0.64
CA VAL A 49 -4.58 10.97 -0.39
C VAL A 49 -5.84 11.70 -0.83
N SER A 50 -6.83 10.93 -1.28
CA SER A 50 -8.19 11.39 -1.53
C SER A 50 -9.17 10.44 -0.84
N PHE A 51 -10.37 10.91 -0.50
CA PHE A 51 -11.40 10.04 0.05
C PHE A 51 -12.24 9.42 -1.05
N LEU A 52 -12.59 8.14 -0.88
CA LEU A 52 -13.43 7.38 -1.79
C LEU A 52 -14.72 6.97 -1.08
N TYR A 53 -15.85 7.45 -1.57
CA TYR A 53 -17.17 7.12 -1.03
C TYR A 53 -18.23 7.15 -2.13
N GLY A 54 -19.07 6.12 -2.20
CA GLY A 54 -20.17 6.06 -3.18
C GLY A 54 -19.72 6.18 -4.63
N ALA A 55 -18.62 5.51 -5.01
CA ALA A 55 -17.98 5.60 -6.34
C ALA A 55 -17.55 7.02 -6.76
N ARG A 56 -17.24 7.88 -5.77
CA ARG A 56 -16.76 9.25 -5.99
C ARG A 56 -15.49 9.51 -5.20
N VAL A 57 -14.61 10.31 -5.77
CA VAL A 57 -13.34 10.75 -5.19
C VAL A 57 -13.51 12.18 -4.68
N TYR A 58 -13.17 12.41 -3.42
CA TYR A 58 -13.35 13.67 -2.72
C TYR A 58 -12.03 14.25 -2.29
N ASN A 59 -11.77 15.46 -2.78
CA ASN A 59 -10.65 16.33 -2.44
C ASN A 59 -9.28 15.68 -2.63
N LEU A 60 -8.22 16.50 -2.64
CA LEU A 60 -6.85 16.03 -2.61
C LEU A 60 -6.18 16.58 -1.37
N TYR A 61 -5.51 15.71 -0.62
CA TYR A 61 -4.77 16.04 0.57
C TYR A 61 -3.32 15.56 0.48
N VAL A 62 -2.47 16.13 1.32
CA VAL A 62 -1.16 15.57 1.68
C VAL A 62 -1.17 15.10 3.12
N VAL A 63 -0.57 13.94 3.39
CA VAL A 63 -0.36 13.42 4.75
C VAL A 63 0.74 14.22 5.42
N LYS A 64 0.39 15.00 6.44
CA LYS A 64 1.35 15.80 7.22
C LYS A 64 1.90 15.09 8.44
N GLU A 65 1.10 14.23 9.05
CA GLU A 65 1.50 13.52 10.25
C GLU A 65 0.81 12.17 10.33
N LYS A 66 1.47 11.22 10.97
CA LYS A 66 0.93 9.92 11.34
C LYS A 66 1.00 9.80 12.85
N TYR A 67 -0.14 9.51 13.49
CA TYR A 67 -0.21 9.38 14.94
C TYR A 67 -1.17 8.26 15.37
N LEU A 68 -1.04 7.86 16.63
CA LEU A 68 -1.76 6.74 17.23
C LEU A 68 -2.60 7.25 18.41
N GLU A 69 -3.91 7.02 18.33
CA GLU A 69 -4.92 7.55 19.26
C GLU A 69 -5.71 6.39 19.88
N TYR A 70 -5.56 6.14 21.17
CA TYR A 70 -6.25 5.05 21.85
C TYR A 70 -7.60 5.47 22.45
N ASP A 71 -7.82 6.77 22.67
CA ASP A 71 -9.10 7.28 23.16
C ASP A 71 -10.13 7.34 22.03
N GLU A 72 -11.16 6.51 22.13
CA GLU A 72 -12.26 6.47 21.17
C GLU A 72 -13.10 7.76 21.16
N ARG A 73 -13.00 8.58 22.21
CA ARG A 73 -13.69 9.86 22.31
C ARG A 73 -12.88 11.01 21.71
N ALA A 74 -11.62 10.77 21.37
CA ALA A 74 -10.78 11.77 20.73
C ALA A 74 -11.39 12.18 19.38
N PRO A 75 -11.38 13.48 19.04
CA PRO A 75 -11.87 13.92 17.75
C PRO A 75 -11.08 13.32 16.57
N PRO A 76 -11.75 13.08 15.42
CA PRO A 76 -13.19 13.03 15.23
C PRO A 76 -13.86 11.89 16.00
N PRO A 77 -15.10 12.09 16.46
CA PRO A 77 -15.86 11.08 17.19
C PRO A 77 -16.43 10.01 16.23
N TRP A 78 -15.57 9.30 15.51
CA TRP A 78 -16.01 8.22 14.61
C TRP A 78 -16.64 7.09 15.43
N LYS A 79 -17.87 6.71 15.05
CA LYS A 79 -18.59 5.60 15.68
C LYS A 79 -17.82 4.28 15.45
N PRO A 80 -17.46 3.54 16.51
CA PRO A 80 -16.79 2.25 16.36
C PRO A 80 -17.61 1.27 15.52
N LEU A 81 -16.90 0.41 14.79
CA LEU A 81 -17.52 -0.67 14.02
C LEU A 81 -17.77 -1.87 14.93
N GLU A 82 -18.94 -2.46 14.83
CA GLU A 82 -19.33 -3.61 15.64
C GLU A 82 -19.82 -4.74 14.75
N PHE A 83 -19.20 -5.91 14.91
CA PHE A 83 -19.52 -7.09 14.12
C PHE A 83 -19.88 -8.26 15.03
N GLY A 84 -20.92 -9.00 14.66
CA GLY A 84 -21.43 -10.14 15.43
C GLY A 84 -22.31 -9.75 16.61
N SER A 85 -22.77 -10.75 17.36
CA SER A 85 -23.68 -10.60 18.50
C SER A 85 -23.20 -11.37 19.74
N GLY A 86 -23.64 -10.93 20.92
CA GLY A 86 -23.33 -11.56 22.21
C GLY A 86 -21.82 -11.67 22.48
N LYS A 87 -21.37 -12.85 22.94
CA LYS A 87 -19.97 -13.13 23.28
C LYS A 87 -18.99 -13.08 22.09
N ARG A 88 -19.48 -13.01 20.85
CA ARG A 88 -18.67 -12.92 19.62
C ARG A 88 -18.59 -11.50 19.05
N ARG A 89 -19.19 -10.51 19.72
CA ARG A 89 -19.14 -9.10 19.29
C ARG A 89 -17.69 -8.63 19.25
N ARG A 90 -17.22 -8.27 18.06
CA ARG A 90 -15.94 -7.61 17.85
C ARG A 90 -16.19 -6.13 17.64
N ARG A 91 -15.48 -5.30 18.40
CA ARG A 91 -15.57 -3.85 18.34
C ARG A 91 -14.25 -3.30 17.83
N TYR A 92 -14.30 -2.49 16.78
CA TYR A 92 -13.14 -1.85 16.19
C TYR A 92 -13.32 -0.33 16.27
N PHE A 93 -12.43 0.32 17.01
CA PHE A 93 -12.26 1.77 16.99
C PHE A 93 -11.15 2.13 16.00
N TYR A 94 -10.77 3.40 15.91
CA TYR A 94 -9.91 3.89 14.82
C TYR A 94 -8.57 4.45 15.30
N PRO A 95 -7.65 3.64 15.84
CA PRO A 95 -6.46 4.18 16.48
C PRO A 95 -5.41 4.72 15.53
N PHE A 96 -5.43 4.31 14.26
CA PHE A 96 -4.41 4.68 13.30
C PHE A 96 -4.86 5.94 12.57
N ARG A 97 -4.17 7.07 12.79
CA ARG A 97 -4.61 8.39 12.33
C ARG A 97 -3.64 9.01 11.34
N LEU A 98 -4.18 9.63 10.29
CA LEU A 98 -3.44 10.51 9.41
C LEU A 98 -3.93 11.94 9.59
N ARG A 99 -3.01 12.86 9.84
CA ARG A 99 -3.24 14.30 9.72
C ARG A 99 -3.06 14.74 8.30
N LEU A 100 -4.06 15.41 7.75
CA LEU A 100 -4.10 15.78 6.36
C LEU A 100 -4.07 17.30 6.21
N LYS A 101 -3.33 17.80 5.21
CA LYS A 101 -3.48 19.17 4.71
C LYS A 101 -4.24 19.12 3.40
N LEU A 102 -5.34 19.84 3.32
CA LEU A 102 -6.11 19.99 2.10
C LEU A 102 -5.28 20.75 1.05
N LEU A 103 -5.20 20.20 -0.15
CA LEU A 103 -4.54 20.83 -1.30
C LEU A 103 -5.55 21.30 -2.33
N ARG A 104 -6.58 20.50 -2.59
CA ARG A 104 -7.63 20.83 -3.56
C ARG A 104 -8.99 20.33 -3.12
N THR A 105 -10.02 21.10 -3.41
CA THR A 105 -11.41 20.71 -3.18
C THR A 105 -12.06 20.27 -4.49
N PHE A 106 -12.58 19.05 -4.52
CA PHE A 106 -13.37 18.52 -5.63
C PHE A 106 -14.23 17.35 -5.18
N ASN A 107 -15.21 17.00 -6.00
CA ASN A 107 -16.04 15.82 -5.81
C ASN A 107 -16.35 15.23 -7.18
N GLU A 108 -15.62 14.20 -7.58
CA GLU A 108 -15.61 13.70 -8.95
C GLU A 108 -16.00 12.22 -9.00
N SER A 109 -16.59 11.79 -10.11
CA SER A 109 -16.91 10.37 -10.30
C SER A 109 -15.64 9.55 -10.48
N LEU A 110 -15.58 8.36 -9.87
CA LEU A 110 -14.52 7.39 -10.10
C LEU A 110 -14.52 6.86 -11.54
N MET A 111 -15.65 6.98 -12.27
CA MET A 111 -15.77 6.56 -13.67
C MET A 111 -15.06 7.49 -14.66
N ARG A 112 -14.49 8.59 -14.19
CA ARG A 112 -13.69 9.49 -15.00
C ARG A 112 -12.44 8.78 -15.51
N ALA A 113 -12.04 9.08 -16.75
CA ALA A 113 -10.81 8.53 -17.33
C ALA A 113 -9.57 8.88 -16.48
N GLU A 114 -9.64 10.02 -15.79
CA GLU A 114 -8.63 10.50 -14.84
C GLU A 114 -8.39 9.60 -13.62
N PHE A 115 -9.26 8.64 -13.35
CA PHE A 115 -9.12 7.65 -12.27
C PHE A 115 -9.16 6.21 -12.81
N SER A 116 -8.84 6.01 -14.09
CA SER A 116 -9.03 4.70 -14.74
C SER A 116 -8.23 3.60 -14.04
N TYR A 117 -7.00 3.90 -13.59
CA TYR A 117 -6.15 2.89 -12.95
C TYR A 117 -6.78 2.37 -11.65
N VAL A 118 -7.17 3.28 -10.75
CA VAL A 118 -7.81 2.89 -9.49
C VAL A 118 -9.22 2.33 -9.70
N ALA A 119 -9.97 2.83 -10.69
CA ALA A 119 -11.31 2.33 -11.03
C ALA A 119 -11.26 0.87 -11.49
N GLU A 120 -10.34 0.54 -12.39
CA GLU A 120 -10.11 -0.84 -12.85
C GLU A 120 -9.73 -1.74 -11.66
N ASN A 121 -8.81 -1.28 -10.80
CA ASN A 121 -8.39 -2.02 -9.61
C ASN A 121 -9.57 -2.29 -8.66
N LEU A 122 -10.51 -1.35 -8.53
CA LEU A 122 -11.70 -1.48 -7.69
C LEU A 122 -12.78 -2.39 -8.29
N LEU A 123 -13.02 -2.30 -9.60
CA LEU A 123 -14.03 -3.11 -10.29
C LEU A 123 -13.70 -4.59 -10.22
N LEU A 124 -12.44 -4.95 -10.48
CA LEU A 124 -11.97 -6.34 -10.48
C LEU A 124 -12.01 -6.99 -9.10
N ARG A 125 -12.07 -6.20 -8.02
CA ARG A 125 -12.18 -6.69 -6.64
C ARG A 125 -13.59 -7.07 -6.23
N GLY A 126 -14.60 -6.65 -6.97
CA GLY A 126 -16.00 -6.80 -6.56
C GLY A 126 -16.36 -5.98 -5.30
N GLY A 127 -15.63 -4.90 -4.99
CA GLY A 127 -16.05 -3.90 -3.98
C GLY A 127 -14.96 -3.31 -3.07
N TYR A 128 -15.41 -2.44 -2.15
CA TYR A 128 -14.58 -1.60 -1.27
C TYR A 128 -14.19 -2.26 0.07
N ARG A 129 -13.95 -3.58 0.10
CA ARG A 129 -13.65 -4.28 1.38
C ARG A 129 -12.30 -3.90 2.00
N LYS A 130 -11.43 -3.22 1.24
CA LYS A 130 -10.16 -2.66 1.73
C LYS A 130 -10.31 -1.22 2.20
N THR A 131 -9.43 -0.83 3.11
CA THR A 131 -9.39 0.51 3.71
C THR A 131 -8.75 1.56 2.79
N HIS A 132 -7.90 1.15 1.84
CA HIS A 132 -7.17 2.03 0.94
C HIS A 132 -6.79 1.32 -0.37
N PHE A 133 -6.53 2.10 -1.41
CA PHE A 133 -6.10 1.66 -2.73
C PHE A 133 -5.01 2.59 -3.25
N GLN A 134 -3.88 2.05 -3.69
CA GLN A 134 -2.87 2.87 -4.35
C GLN A 134 -3.28 3.15 -5.79
N ALA A 135 -3.24 4.43 -6.16
CA ALA A 135 -3.38 4.92 -7.52
C ALA A 135 -2.00 5.23 -8.09
N ASP A 136 -1.89 5.24 -9.42
CA ASP A 136 -0.62 5.48 -10.10
C ASP A 136 -0.33 6.99 -10.22
N ARG A 137 0.86 7.31 -10.73
CA ARG A 137 1.27 8.70 -10.91
C ARG A 137 0.40 9.47 -11.91
N THR A 138 -0.20 8.78 -12.87
CA THR A 138 -1.07 9.40 -13.87
C THR A 138 -2.38 9.87 -13.22
N ASP A 139 -3.02 9.00 -12.42
CA ASP A 139 -4.20 9.35 -11.61
C ASP A 139 -3.90 10.54 -10.68
N LEU A 140 -2.73 10.56 -10.03
CA LEU A 140 -2.31 11.70 -9.19
C LEU A 140 -2.15 12.99 -9.99
N GLY A 141 -1.53 12.90 -11.17
CA GLY A 141 -1.33 14.02 -12.08
C GLY A 141 -2.65 14.67 -12.50
N TYR A 142 -3.69 13.85 -12.71
CA TYR A 142 -5.03 14.36 -12.96
C TYR A 142 -5.69 14.93 -11.71
N ALA A 143 -5.70 14.20 -10.59
CA ALA A 143 -6.27 14.67 -9.32
C ALA A 143 -5.72 16.04 -8.90
N SER A 144 -4.44 16.29 -9.18
CA SER A 144 -3.75 17.56 -8.89
C SER A 144 -4.24 18.75 -9.74
N LYS A 145 -5.03 18.51 -10.78
CA LYS A 145 -5.60 19.54 -11.67
C LYS A 145 -7.11 19.73 -11.47
N LEU A 146 -7.78 18.84 -10.75
CA LEU A 146 -9.24 18.87 -10.55
C LEU A 146 -9.69 19.91 -9.53
N GLY A 147 -10.89 20.45 -9.72
CA GLY A 147 -11.52 21.39 -8.78
C GLY A 147 -10.66 22.61 -8.45
N ILE A 148 -10.75 23.09 -7.21
CA ILE A 148 -10.19 24.38 -6.77
C ILE A 148 -8.96 24.14 -5.88
N ALA A 149 -7.86 24.83 -6.19
CA ALA A 149 -6.67 24.82 -5.34
C ALA A 149 -6.93 25.58 -4.04
N VAL A 150 -6.50 25.02 -2.92
CA VAL A 150 -6.66 25.61 -1.60
C VAL A 150 -5.33 26.22 -1.17
N ASN A 151 -5.28 27.54 -1.15
CA ASN A 151 -4.16 28.32 -0.61
C ASN A 151 -4.51 28.76 0.81
N ASP A 152 -4.61 27.80 1.72
CA ASP A 152 -4.82 28.10 3.13
C ASP A 152 -3.56 27.70 3.92
N GLU A 153 -2.74 28.71 4.21
CA GLU A 153 -1.58 28.57 5.10
C GLU A 153 -2.02 28.52 6.58
N ASN A 154 -3.25 28.95 6.87
CA ASN A 154 -3.78 29.14 8.23
C ASN A 154 -4.69 28.00 8.69
N MET A 155 -4.67 26.82 8.04
CA MET A 155 -5.35 25.63 8.56
C MET A 155 -4.80 25.34 9.97
N GLN A 156 -5.55 25.78 10.98
CA GLN A 156 -5.23 25.54 12.38
C GLN A 156 -5.41 24.04 12.63
N TYR A 157 -4.31 23.32 12.56
CA TYR A 157 -4.27 21.94 13.02
C TYR A 157 -4.51 21.99 14.52
N SER A 158 -5.68 21.56 14.98
CA SER A 158 -5.90 21.33 16.40
C SER A 158 -4.80 20.38 16.87
N ALA A 159 -3.87 20.90 17.69
CA ALA A 159 -2.74 20.15 18.22
C ALA A 159 -3.31 19.01 19.06
N HIS A 160 -3.37 17.81 18.48
CA HIS A 160 -3.63 16.61 19.25
C HIS A 160 -2.26 16.12 19.68
N ASN A 161 -1.73 16.77 20.71
CA ASN A 161 -0.61 16.21 21.46
C ASN A 161 -1.17 14.97 22.13
N ASN A 162 -0.88 13.79 21.59
CA ASN A 162 -0.58 12.57 22.33
C ASN A 162 -0.38 11.42 21.34
N ARG A 163 0.87 11.07 21.02
CA ARG A 163 1.17 9.70 20.62
C ARG A 163 0.90 8.83 21.84
N GLN A 164 -0.23 8.12 21.85
CA GLN A 164 -0.63 7.36 23.04
C GLN A 164 0.02 5.98 23.13
N PHE A 165 0.51 5.43 22.02
CA PHE A 165 1.23 4.16 21.97
C PHE A 165 2.07 4.05 20.69
N GLU A 166 2.87 2.98 20.59
CA GLU A 166 3.60 2.60 19.37
C GLU A 166 3.03 1.30 18.75
N LEU A 167 2.99 1.28 17.42
CA LEU A 167 2.57 0.11 16.66
C LEU A 167 3.77 -0.80 16.37
N TYR A 168 3.72 -2.02 16.91
CA TYR A 168 4.72 -3.05 16.69
C TYR A 168 4.16 -4.26 15.97
N PHE A 169 5.08 -5.02 15.39
CA PHE A 169 4.88 -6.33 14.82
C PHE A 169 5.74 -7.35 15.53
N THR A 170 5.30 -8.61 15.49
CA THR A 170 6.04 -9.72 16.08
C THR A 170 5.90 -11.00 15.26
N LEU A 171 6.94 -11.83 15.28
CA LEU A 171 6.86 -13.21 14.80
C LEU A 171 6.27 -14.16 15.87
N ASN A 172 6.32 -13.77 17.14
CA ASN A 172 5.84 -14.58 18.26
C ASN A 172 4.36 -14.32 18.55
N ARG A 173 3.51 -15.32 18.26
CA ARG A 173 2.06 -15.20 18.45
C ARG A 173 1.63 -14.95 19.90
N SER A 174 2.43 -15.33 20.90
CA SER A 174 2.09 -15.09 22.31
C SER A 174 2.18 -13.61 22.72
N LYS A 175 2.92 -12.79 21.95
CA LYS A 175 3.10 -11.34 22.21
C LYS A 175 2.05 -10.48 21.51
N VAL A 176 1.14 -11.08 20.74
CA VAL A 176 0.11 -10.35 19.97
C VAL A 176 -0.88 -9.68 20.92
N ASN A 177 -1.03 -8.37 20.79
CA ASN A 177 -1.92 -7.54 21.61
C ASN A 177 -2.46 -6.35 20.78
N PRO A 178 -3.45 -6.57 19.90
CA PRO A 178 -4.03 -5.51 19.08
C PRO A 178 -4.70 -4.42 19.94
N PRO A 179 -4.65 -3.14 19.52
CA PRO A 179 -4.05 -2.61 18.30
C PRO A 179 -2.55 -2.25 18.43
N LYS A 180 -1.89 -2.58 19.55
CA LYS A 180 -0.50 -2.18 19.80
C LYS A 180 0.51 -3.12 19.14
N VAL A 181 0.25 -4.43 19.19
CA VAL A 181 1.15 -5.45 18.65
C VAL A 181 0.37 -6.42 17.76
N PHE A 182 0.76 -6.52 16.49
CA PHE A 182 0.19 -7.47 15.54
C PHE A 182 1.18 -8.56 15.15
N PRO A 183 0.70 -9.76 14.73
CA PRO A 183 1.59 -10.72 14.10
C PRO A 183 2.06 -10.19 12.74
N LEU A 184 3.29 -10.49 12.33
CA LEU A 184 3.74 -10.22 10.96
C LEU A 184 2.96 -11.08 9.94
N GLN A 185 2.05 -10.42 9.23
CA GLN A 185 1.27 -11.01 8.13
C GLN A 185 1.89 -10.66 6.77
N GLU A 186 1.49 -11.39 5.74
CA GLU A 186 2.01 -11.20 4.37
C GLU A 186 1.77 -9.79 3.84
N GLN A 187 0.60 -9.20 4.08
CA GLN A 187 0.29 -7.84 3.61
C GLN A 187 1.24 -6.77 4.18
N ILE A 188 1.70 -6.97 5.43
CA ILE A 188 2.70 -6.08 6.04
C ILE A 188 4.07 -6.27 5.39
N LEU A 189 4.44 -7.52 5.08
CA LEU A 189 5.67 -7.83 4.36
C LEU A 189 5.62 -7.28 2.92
N HIS A 190 4.49 -7.38 2.24
CA HIS A 190 4.24 -6.81 0.91
C HIS A 190 4.49 -5.30 0.92
N ALA A 191 3.85 -4.58 1.86
CA ALA A 191 4.07 -3.16 2.04
C ALA A 191 5.55 -2.85 2.34
N ALA A 192 6.19 -3.61 3.23
CA ALA A 192 7.58 -3.37 3.59
C ALA A 192 8.54 -3.57 2.40
N LEU A 193 8.33 -4.61 1.59
CA LEU A 193 9.09 -4.84 0.36
C LEU A 193 8.80 -3.78 -0.70
N ARG A 194 7.55 -3.33 -0.85
CA ARG A 194 7.20 -2.22 -1.75
C ARG A 194 7.96 -0.95 -1.35
N HIS A 195 7.99 -0.62 -0.06
CA HIS A 195 8.76 0.51 0.49
C HIS A 195 10.25 0.34 0.26
N TYR A 196 10.81 -0.85 0.53
CA TYR A 196 12.21 -1.16 0.26
C TYR A 196 12.57 -0.95 -1.22
N LEU A 197 11.73 -1.44 -2.13
CA LEU A 197 11.91 -1.31 -3.59
C LEU A 197 11.55 0.09 -4.12
N SER A 198 10.92 0.95 -3.32
CA SER A 198 10.68 2.34 -3.72
C SER A 198 11.93 3.20 -3.57
N ASP A 199 12.97 2.75 -2.84
CA ASP A 199 14.32 3.34 -2.90
C ASP A 199 14.95 2.97 -4.24
N GLU A 200 15.35 3.99 -4.99
CA GLU A 200 15.90 3.86 -6.35
C GLU A 200 17.10 2.93 -6.40
N ARG A 201 17.99 2.95 -5.40
CA ARG A 201 19.20 2.11 -5.37
C ARG A 201 18.84 0.64 -5.17
N ASN A 202 17.86 0.36 -4.31
CA ASN A 202 17.38 -1.01 -4.08
C ASN A 202 16.69 -1.56 -5.33
N LEU A 203 15.90 -0.74 -6.01
CA LEU A 203 15.26 -1.11 -7.27
C LEU A 203 16.30 -1.37 -8.37
N GLU A 204 17.24 -0.45 -8.56
CA GLU A 204 18.34 -0.60 -9.53
C GLU A 204 19.15 -1.86 -9.26
N TYR A 205 19.50 -2.12 -8.00
CA TYR A 205 20.20 -3.34 -7.58
C TYR A 205 19.42 -4.59 -7.99
N LEU A 206 18.13 -4.68 -7.63
CA LEU A 206 17.27 -5.80 -7.98
C LEU A 206 17.25 -6.04 -9.50
N LEU A 207 17.00 -4.98 -10.27
CA LEU A 207 16.82 -5.09 -11.72
C LEU A 207 18.12 -5.46 -12.43
N LYS A 208 19.25 -4.88 -12.01
CA LYS A 208 20.57 -5.16 -12.56
C LYS A 208 20.95 -6.62 -12.34
N GLU A 209 20.83 -7.10 -11.10
CA GLU A 209 21.18 -8.48 -10.75
C GLU A 209 20.26 -9.50 -11.44
N LEU A 210 19.01 -9.13 -11.73
CA LEU A 210 18.09 -9.96 -12.52
C LEU A 210 18.26 -9.83 -14.04
N SER A 211 19.20 -8.98 -14.49
CA SER A 211 19.42 -8.65 -15.90
C SER A 211 18.17 -8.14 -16.63
N ILE A 212 17.32 -7.39 -15.91
CA ILE A 212 16.15 -6.72 -16.47
C ILE A 212 16.58 -5.31 -16.90
N ASN A 213 16.85 -5.16 -18.19
CA ASN A 213 17.33 -3.90 -18.75
C ASN A 213 16.18 -2.89 -18.86
N LEU A 214 16.24 -1.84 -18.03
CA LEU A 214 15.34 -0.71 -18.13
C LEU A 214 16.07 0.47 -18.78
N SER A 215 15.33 1.26 -19.57
CA SER A 215 15.86 2.50 -20.12
C SER A 215 16.15 3.47 -18.97
N GLN A 216 17.38 3.99 -18.90
CA GLN A 216 17.80 4.96 -17.89
C GLN A 216 17.00 6.27 -17.94
N LYS A 217 16.32 6.57 -19.06
CA LYS A 217 15.50 7.78 -19.20
C LYS A 217 14.07 7.60 -18.66
N THR A 218 13.67 6.37 -18.37
CA THR A 218 12.31 6.07 -17.93
C THR A 218 12.20 6.20 -16.42
N GLN A 219 11.23 7.00 -15.95
CA GLN A 219 10.88 7.01 -14.53
C GLN A 219 9.99 5.82 -14.21
N TRP A 220 10.41 5.01 -13.23
CA TRP A 220 9.64 3.87 -12.74
C TRP A 220 8.87 4.25 -11.48
N GLU A 221 7.80 3.53 -11.21
CA GLU A 221 7.07 3.57 -9.94
C GLU A 221 6.85 2.15 -9.42
N VAL A 222 6.86 2.03 -8.09
CA VAL A 222 6.58 0.77 -7.40
C VAL A 222 5.24 0.90 -6.69
N LEU A 223 4.26 0.21 -7.24
CA LEU A 223 2.88 0.18 -6.77
C LEU A 223 2.67 -1.10 -5.96
N GLY A 224 1.82 -1.01 -4.95
CA GLY A 224 1.30 -2.14 -4.22
C GLY A 224 0.22 -2.85 -5.03
N GLU A 225 -0.66 -3.55 -4.32
CA GLU A 225 -1.49 -4.58 -4.91
C GLU A 225 -2.35 -4.10 -6.10
N LYS A 226 -2.20 -4.76 -7.26
CA LYS A 226 -3.01 -4.54 -8.47
C LYS A 226 -3.96 -5.71 -8.68
N ALA A 227 -5.25 -5.43 -8.75
CA ALA A 227 -6.25 -6.43 -9.14
C ALA A 227 -6.19 -6.74 -10.63
N LEU A 228 -6.43 -8.01 -10.93
CA LEU A 228 -6.55 -8.65 -12.23
C LEU A 228 -7.86 -9.46 -12.24
N PRO A 229 -8.50 -9.71 -13.40
CA PRO A 229 -9.63 -10.64 -13.52
C PRO A 229 -9.48 -11.94 -12.72
N GLU A 230 -8.31 -12.58 -12.76
CA GLU A 230 -8.07 -13.88 -12.11
C GLU A 230 -7.24 -13.78 -10.81
N GLY A 231 -7.10 -12.57 -10.23
CA GLY A 231 -6.49 -12.42 -8.91
C GLY A 231 -5.82 -11.07 -8.63
N TYR A 232 -4.70 -11.10 -7.93
CA TYR A 232 -4.01 -9.90 -7.45
C TYR A 232 -2.50 -10.08 -7.57
N VAL A 233 -1.83 -9.10 -8.16
CA VAL A 233 -0.36 -8.98 -8.09
C VAL A 233 -0.02 -8.22 -6.83
N ASP A 234 0.88 -8.76 -5.99
CA ASP A 234 1.26 -8.15 -4.71
C ASP A 234 1.96 -6.78 -4.89
N ILE A 235 2.93 -6.71 -5.81
CA ILE A 235 3.68 -5.49 -6.13
C ILE A 235 3.82 -5.38 -7.66
N LEU A 236 3.53 -4.20 -8.20
CA LEU A 236 3.66 -3.88 -9.62
C LEU A 236 4.70 -2.77 -9.79
N ILE A 237 5.77 -3.04 -10.52
CA ILE A 237 6.70 -1.99 -10.97
C ILE A 237 6.32 -1.64 -12.41
N LYS A 238 6.08 -0.36 -12.69
CA LYS A 238 5.75 0.08 -14.06
C LYS A 238 6.37 1.41 -14.43
N GLU A 239 6.35 1.72 -15.72
CA GLU A 239 6.66 3.07 -16.18
C GLU A 239 5.63 4.05 -15.64
N ALA A 240 6.12 5.10 -14.99
CA ALA A 240 5.25 6.06 -14.33
C ALA A 240 4.45 6.93 -15.31
N ILE A 241 5.07 7.20 -16.47
CA ILE A 241 4.46 7.94 -17.57
C ILE A 241 4.76 7.13 -18.85
N PRO A 242 3.91 6.15 -19.21
CA PRO A 242 4.14 5.33 -20.39
C PRO A 242 3.93 6.12 -21.69
N ILE A 243 4.69 5.79 -22.74
CA ILE A 243 4.57 6.38 -24.08
C ILE A 243 4.43 5.25 -25.10
N GLY A 244 3.21 5.02 -25.59
CA GLY A 244 2.90 4.00 -26.62
C GLY A 244 2.85 2.55 -26.11
N LEU A 245 3.69 2.18 -25.13
CA LEU A 245 3.67 0.90 -24.43
C LEU A 245 3.79 1.15 -22.92
N SER A 246 3.13 0.32 -22.10
CA SER A 246 3.23 0.41 -20.64
C SER A 246 4.01 -0.77 -20.08
N ARG A 247 5.34 -0.66 -20.02
CA ARG A 247 6.17 -1.77 -19.53
C ARG A 247 5.98 -1.98 -18.04
N LYS A 248 5.85 -3.25 -17.66
CA LYS A 248 5.51 -3.70 -16.31
C LYS A 248 6.39 -4.87 -15.88
N ILE A 249 6.70 -4.91 -14.60
CA ILE A 249 7.30 -6.05 -13.90
C ILE A 249 6.35 -6.39 -12.76
N ILE A 250 5.90 -7.64 -12.75
CA ILE A 250 5.02 -8.16 -11.70
C ILE A 250 5.84 -8.89 -10.65
N ILE A 251 5.50 -8.68 -9.39
CA ILE A 251 6.15 -9.31 -8.26
C ILE A 251 5.11 -9.98 -7.38
N GLU A 252 5.33 -11.26 -7.10
CA GLU A 252 4.61 -12.02 -6.08
C GLU A 252 5.52 -12.23 -4.87
N VAL A 253 4.97 -12.10 -3.66
CA VAL A 253 5.72 -12.15 -2.41
C VAL A 253 5.12 -13.19 -1.47
N LYS A 254 5.93 -14.16 -1.04
CA LYS A 254 5.52 -15.20 -0.09
C LYS A 254 6.31 -15.12 1.22
N LYS A 255 5.61 -15.14 2.38
CA LYS A 255 6.29 -15.09 3.68
C LYS A 255 7.14 -16.33 3.98
N ASN A 256 6.84 -17.44 3.31
CA ASN A 256 7.49 -18.73 3.51
C ASN A 256 8.16 -19.21 2.21
N LYS A 257 8.44 -20.51 2.14
CA LYS A 257 8.97 -21.15 0.93
C LYS A 257 7.94 -21.07 -0.21
N ALA A 258 8.39 -20.67 -1.40
CA ALA A 258 7.57 -20.71 -2.61
C ALA A 258 7.20 -22.14 -3.00
N VAL A 259 5.95 -22.35 -3.40
CA VAL A 259 5.40 -23.62 -3.89
C VAL A 259 5.02 -23.53 -5.36
N LYS A 260 4.86 -24.66 -6.04
CA LYS A 260 4.55 -24.73 -7.49
C LYS A 260 3.37 -23.86 -7.91
N LYS A 261 2.33 -23.79 -7.08
CA LYS A 261 1.12 -22.97 -7.33
C LYS A 261 1.47 -21.48 -7.48
N ASP A 262 2.46 -20.98 -6.74
CA ASP A 262 2.86 -19.57 -6.79
C ASP A 262 3.47 -19.21 -8.15
N PHE A 263 4.21 -20.15 -8.75
CA PHE A 263 4.77 -19.98 -10.09
C PHE A 263 3.70 -20.04 -11.17
N GLU A 264 2.75 -20.96 -11.04
CA GLU A 264 1.63 -21.09 -11.97
C GLU A 264 0.74 -19.84 -11.94
N GLN A 265 0.50 -19.29 -10.76
CA GLN A 265 -0.19 -18.01 -10.57
C GLN A 265 0.56 -16.86 -11.26
N LEU A 266 1.86 -16.72 -11.00
CA LEU A 266 2.66 -15.65 -11.58
C LEU A 266 2.82 -15.78 -13.10
N LYS A 267 2.85 -17.01 -13.63
CA LYS A 267 2.80 -17.31 -15.06
C LYS A 267 1.49 -16.81 -15.68
N ALA A 268 0.35 -17.13 -15.06
CA ALA A 268 -0.96 -16.68 -15.54
C ALA A 268 -1.04 -15.15 -15.56
N TYR A 269 -0.54 -14.47 -14.53
CA TYR A 269 -0.48 -13.01 -14.51
C TYR A 269 0.42 -12.44 -15.60
N LYS A 270 1.58 -13.05 -15.87
CA LYS A 270 2.45 -12.65 -16.98
C LYS A 270 1.75 -12.78 -18.33
N GLU A 271 1.00 -13.86 -18.54
CA GLU A 271 0.22 -14.10 -19.76
C GLU A 271 -0.89 -13.06 -19.92
N GLU A 272 -1.57 -12.70 -18.83
CA GLU A 272 -2.63 -11.69 -18.82
C GLU A 272 -2.13 -10.29 -19.22
N PHE A 273 -0.96 -9.87 -18.72
CA PHE A 273 -0.33 -8.62 -19.13
C PHE A 273 0.32 -8.67 -20.53
N GLY A 274 0.48 -9.86 -21.12
CA GLY A 274 1.02 -10.04 -22.46
C GLY A 274 2.39 -9.38 -22.69
N GLY A 275 2.55 -8.74 -23.86
CA GLY A 275 3.80 -8.11 -24.29
C GLY A 275 4.26 -6.92 -23.45
N GLU A 276 3.39 -6.39 -22.57
CA GLU A 276 3.74 -5.32 -21.64
C GLU A 276 4.48 -5.83 -20.38
N CYS A 277 4.35 -7.12 -20.05
CA CYS A 277 5.05 -7.72 -18.92
C CYS A 277 6.46 -8.17 -19.30
N ILE A 278 7.43 -7.30 -19.05
CA ILE A 278 8.85 -7.51 -19.35
C ILE A 278 9.58 -8.33 -18.29
N GLY A 279 8.99 -8.53 -17.11
CA GLY A 279 9.59 -9.29 -16.03
C GLY A 279 8.56 -9.85 -15.04
N ALA A 280 8.84 -11.04 -14.52
CA ALA A 280 8.06 -11.67 -13.45
C ALA A 280 9.01 -12.11 -12.36
N ILE A 281 8.78 -11.66 -11.12
CA ILE A 281 9.66 -11.90 -9.98
C ILE A 281 8.87 -12.58 -8.87
N LEU A 282 9.42 -13.66 -8.32
CA LEU A 282 8.91 -14.31 -7.11
C LEU A 282 9.89 -14.06 -5.96
N ILE A 283 9.46 -13.29 -4.97
CA ILE A 283 10.22 -13.00 -3.74
C ILE A 283 9.70 -13.93 -2.63
N SER A 284 10.59 -14.72 -2.03
CA SER A 284 10.18 -15.65 -0.97
C SER A 284 11.27 -15.85 0.08
N LYS A 285 10.93 -16.40 1.25
CA LYS A 285 11.94 -16.61 2.30
C LYS A 285 12.93 -17.73 1.93
N LYS A 286 12.48 -18.70 1.13
CA LYS A 286 13.27 -19.84 0.67
C LYS A 286 12.82 -20.27 -0.71
N ILE A 287 13.79 -20.60 -1.55
CA ILE A 287 13.56 -21.04 -2.93
C ILE A 287 13.63 -22.57 -3.07
N ASN A 288 12.84 -23.10 -4.00
CA ASN A 288 13.03 -24.44 -4.53
C ASN A 288 13.77 -24.41 -5.87
N ARG A 289 15.02 -24.91 -5.89
CA ARG A 289 15.87 -24.94 -7.10
C ARG A 289 15.28 -25.75 -8.26
N GLU A 290 14.51 -26.80 -7.96
CA GLU A 290 13.84 -27.58 -9.02
C GLU A 290 12.76 -26.76 -9.72
N LEU A 291 12.04 -25.93 -8.96
CA LEU A 291 11.04 -25.03 -9.53
C LEU A 291 11.72 -23.90 -10.34
N CYS A 292 12.89 -23.40 -9.94
CA CYS A 292 13.65 -22.45 -10.77
C CYS A 292 13.91 -23.00 -12.17
N LYS A 293 14.33 -24.28 -12.27
CA LYS A 293 14.59 -24.93 -13.56
C LYS A 293 13.31 -25.12 -14.38
N LYS A 294 12.19 -25.40 -13.70
CA LYS A 294 10.89 -25.60 -14.35
C LYS A 294 10.25 -24.30 -14.85
N PHE A 295 10.57 -23.17 -14.22
CA PHE A 295 10.01 -21.86 -14.53
C PHE A 295 11.11 -20.82 -14.83
N PRO A 296 11.92 -21.01 -15.89
CA PRO A 296 13.11 -20.20 -16.15
C PRO A 296 12.83 -18.72 -16.48
N TYR A 297 11.59 -18.39 -16.87
CA TYR A 297 11.13 -17.03 -17.15
C TYR A 297 10.67 -16.27 -15.89
N ILE A 298 10.56 -16.95 -14.75
CA ILE A 298 10.30 -16.32 -13.46
C ILE A 298 11.63 -16.12 -12.75
N LYS A 299 11.97 -14.86 -12.49
CA LYS A 299 13.14 -14.48 -11.72
C LYS A 299 12.85 -14.69 -10.24
N MET A 300 13.80 -15.27 -9.53
CA MET A 300 13.60 -15.72 -8.17
C MET A 300 14.52 -14.96 -7.23
N VAL A 301 13.97 -14.51 -6.12
CA VAL A 301 14.67 -13.68 -5.14
C VAL A 301 14.37 -14.24 -3.75
N GLU A 302 15.40 -14.49 -2.96
CA GLU A 302 15.23 -14.76 -1.54
C GLU A 302 15.22 -13.45 -0.77
N TYR A 303 14.41 -13.35 0.28
CA TYR A 303 14.56 -12.27 1.24
C TYR A 303 14.96 -12.81 2.62
N SER A 304 15.79 -12.04 3.32
CA SER A 304 16.10 -12.23 4.75
C SER A 304 15.59 -11.04 5.55
N ILE A 305 15.35 -11.28 6.83
CA ILE A 305 15.06 -10.25 7.83
C ILE A 305 16.01 -10.51 8.98
N ASP A 306 17.01 -9.64 9.12
CA ASP A 306 18.12 -9.83 10.06
C ASP A 306 18.10 -8.76 11.15
N GLY A 307 18.49 -9.13 12.37
CA GLY A 307 18.71 -8.15 13.45
C GLY A 307 17.45 -7.51 14.06
N LEU A 308 16.25 -8.05 13.81
CA LEU A 308 15.03 -7.56 14.47
C LEU A 308 14.91 -8.10 15.90
N ALA A 309 14.51 -7.23 16.81
CA ALA A 309 14.04 -7.62 18.14
C ALA A 309 12.72 -8.41 18.05
N ASP A 310 12.26 -8.95 19.18
CA ASP A 310 11.00 -9.71 19.24
C ASP A 310 9.75 -8.86 18.91
N LEU A 311 9.83 -7.56 19.21
CA LEU A 311 8.87 -6.53 18.82
C LEU A 311 9.62 -5.51 17.97
N PHE A 312 9.05 -5.18 16.82
CA PHE A 312 9.69 -4.26 15.87
C PHE A 312 8.64 -3.40 15.17
N THR A 313 9.00 -2.17 14.85
CA THR A 313 8.20 -1.22 14.08
C THR A 313 8.21 -1.56 12.60
N PHE A 314 7.32 -0.94 11.84
CA PHE A 314 7.32 -1.08 10.37
C PHE A 314 8.62 -0.58 9.73
N GLN A 315 9.18 0.53 10.23
CA GLN A 315 10.41 1.09 9.66
C GLN A 315 11.62 0.19 9.94
N GLU A 316 11.70 -0.39 11.14
CA GLU A 316 12.72 -1.39 11.45
C GLU A 316 12.61 -2.61 10.52
N LEU A 317 11.40 -3.08 10.24
CA LEU A 317 11.18 -4.16 9.27
C LEU A 317 11.69 -3.77 7.86
N VAL A 318 11.32 -2.60 7.35
CA VAL A 318 11.80 -2.10 6.03
C VAL A 318 13.33 -2.05 6.00
N ASN A 319 13.95 -1.55 7.07
CA ASN A 319 15.40 -1.40 7.17
C ASN A 319 16.13 -2.74 7.37
N ALA A 320 15.46 -3.76 7.91
CA ALA A 320 16.01 -5.09 8.15
C ALA A 320 15.87 -6.04 6.95
N ILE A 321 14.99 -5.73 5.99
CA ILE A 321 14.81 -6.54 4.78
C ILE A 321 16.07 -6.48 3.92
N ARG A 322 16.55 -7.64 3.50
CA ARG A 322 17.57 -7.79 2.46
C ARG A 322 17.06 -8.75 1.40
N ILE A 323 17.42 -8.49 0.15
CA ILE A 323 17.13 -9.38 -0.97
C ILE A 323 18.42 -10.02 -1.47
N HIS A 324 18.34 -11.30 -1.80
CA HIS A 324 19.44 -12.13 -2.27
C HIS A 324 19.00 -12.82 -3.55
N ILE A 325 19.83 -12.73 -4.59
CA ILE A 325 19.54 -13.35 -5.87
C ILE A 325 20.37 -14.62 -5.94
N PRO A 326 19.74 -15.81 -5.97
CA PRO A 326 20.49 -17.05 -6.06
C PRO A 326 21.25 -17.09 -7.37
N LYS A 327 22.50 -17.56 -7.33
CA LYS A 327 23.22 -17.95 -8.54
C LYS A 327 22.40 -19.02 -9.25
N GLN A 328 21.95 -18.71 -10.47
CA GLN A 328 21.11 -19.60 -11.28
C GLN A 328 21.91 -20.77 -11.84
#